data_AF-A0A945N818-F1
#
_entry.id   AF-A0A945N818-F1
#
_cell.length_a   1.000
_cell.length_b   1.000
_cell.length_c   1.000
_cell.angle_alpha   90.00
_cell.angle_beta   90.00
_cell.angle_gamma   90.00
#
_symmetry.space_group_name_H-M   'P 1'
#
loop_
_entity.id
_entity.type
_entity.pdbx_description
1 polymer ?
#
loop_
_entity_poly.entity_id
_entity_poly.type
_entity_poly.pdbx_seq_one_letter_code
_entity_poly.pdbx_strand_id
1 'polypeptide(L)' 'MSAYLDQIAVLESLKAKNSDTWKGISAEYATRMQLQNRFKTGIDIAQYTADIMRRDMADYDADTARYTQSLGCWHGFTA' A
#
# COMPACT_ATOMS: atom_id res chain seq x y z
N MET A 1 4.62 -9.02 15.28
CA MET A 1 3.52 -8.04 15.45
C MET A 1 2.89 -7.79 14.09
N SER A 2 1.69 -7.20 14.02
CA SER A 2 1.13 -6.80 12.73
C SER A 2 1.80 -5.50 12.26
N ALA A 3 1.90 -5.29 10.94
CA ALA A 3 2.45 -4.06 10.37
C ALA A 3 1.78 -2.78 10.93
N TYR A 4 0.52 -2.87 11.36
CA TYR A 4 -0.18 -1.79 12.05
C TYR A 4 0.44 -1.44 13.41
N LEU A 5 0.66 -2.44 14.26
CA LEU A 5 1.20 -2.24 15.60
C LEU A 5 2.66 -1.79 15.55
N ASP A 6 3.43 -2.31 14.59
CA ASP A 6 4.83 -1.90 14.38
C ASP A 6 4.92 -0.42 13.97
N GLN A 7 4.04 0.02 13.07
CA GLN A 7 4.02 1.42 12.61
C GLN A 7 3.59 2.39 13.73
N ILE A 8 2.65 1.99 14.61
CA ILE A 8 2.29 2.78 15.79
C ILE A 8 3.50 2.98 16.69
N ALA A 9 4.26 1.92 16.97
CA ALA A 9 5.44 1.99 17.83
C ALA A 9 6.50 2.95 17.25
N VAL A 10 6.71 2.92 15.93
CA VAL A 10 7.61 3.85 15.24
C VAL A 10 7.14 5.30 15.39
N LEU A 11 5.85 5.58 15.20
CA LEU A 11 5.32 6.94 15.30
C LEU A 11 5.24 7.44 16.75
N GLU A 12 4.99 6.58 17.73
CA GLU A 12 5.11 6.94 19.15
C GLU A 12 6.55 7.32 19.51
N SER A 13 7.53 6.57 19.03
CA SER A 13 8.95 6.92 19.20
C SER A 13 9.27 8.29 18.58
N LEU A 14 8.75 8.58 17.38
CA LEU A 14 8.96 9.86 16.72
C LEU A 14 8.27 11.02 17.45
N LYS A 15 7.05 10.80 17.96
CA LYS A 15 6.32 11.77 18.77
C LYS A 15 7.06 12.09 20.07
N ALA A 16 7.58 11.07 20.76
CA ALA A 16 8.36 11.23 21.99
C ALA A 16 9.62 12.10 21.77
N LYS A 17 10.28 11.99 20.61
CA LYS A 17 11.43 12.85 20.25
C LYS A 17 11.07 14.33 20.07
N ASN A 18 9.80 14.65 19.82
CA ASN A 18 9.29 16.00 19.58
C ASN A 18 8.25 16.40 20.65
N SER A 19 8.45 15.93 21.89
CA SER A 19 7.45 15.95 22.97
C SER A 19 6.92 17.33 23.31
N ASP A 20 7.70 18.40 23.11
CA ASP A 20 7.28 19.76 23.45
C ASP A 20 6.30 20.34 22.44
N THR A 21 6.46 19.99 21.16
CA THR A 21 5.67 20.55 20.05
C THR A 21 4.54 19.64 19.59
N TRP A 22 4.61 18.32 19.82
CA TRP A 22 3.71 17.34 19.18
C TRP A 22 2.70 16.69 20.15
N LYS A 23 2.42 17.31 21.30
CA LYS A 23 1.50 16.78 22.34
C LYS A 23 0.09 16.48 21.82
N GLY A 24 -0.40 17.26 20.85
CA GLY A 24 -1.74 17.11 20.26
C GLY A 24 -1.86 16.03 19.17
N ILE A 25 -0.76 15.37 18.78
CA ILE A 25 -0.77 14.35 17.72
C ILE A 25 -1.04 12.96 18.32
N SER A 26 -1.89 12.18 17.66
CA SER A 26 -2.07 10.75 17.94
C SER A 26 -1.26 9.93 16.95
N ALA A 27 -0.34 9.10 17.45
CA ALA A 27 0.45 8.21 16.61
C ALA A 27 -0.43 7.15 15.92
N GLU A 28 -1.49 6.70 16.59
CA GLU A 28 -2.43 5.75 16.01
C GLU A 28 -3.21 6.35 14.83
N TYR A 29 -3.77 7.56 14.99
CA TYR A 29 -4.47 8.22 13.88
C TYR A 29 -3.53 8.49 12.71
N ALA A 30 -2.31 8.96 12.98
CA ALA A 30 -1.29 9.14 11.94
C ALA A 30 -0.92 7.82 11.25
N THR A 31 -0.85 6.71 11.98
CA THR A 31 -0.62 5.37 11.41
C THR A 31 -1.74 4.99 10.46
N ARG A 32 -3.01 5.17 10.87
CA ARG A 32 -4.16 4.88 10.00
C ARG A 32 -4.11 5.70 8.71
N MET A 33 -3.79 7.00 8.80
CA MET A 33 -3.61 7.86 7.62
C MET A 33 -2.48 7.34 6.70
N GLN A 34 -1.36 6.90 7.27
CA GLN A 34 -0.26 6.35 6.48
C GLN A 34 -0.65 5.07 5.75
N LEU A 35 -1.39 4.16 6.40
CA LEU A 35 -1.80 2.88 5.82
C LEU A 35 -2.95 3.01 4.81
N GLN A 36 -3.88 3.94 5.03
CA GLN A 36 -4.92 4.29 4.07
C GLN A 36 -4.32 4.79 2.75
N ASN A 37 -3.13 5.38 2.80
CA ASN A 37 -2.35 5.76 1.63
C ASN A 37 -1.14 4.83 1.45
N ARG A 38 -1.40 3.54 1.16
CA ARG A 38 -0.35 2.51 1.02
C ARG A 38 0.65 2.82 -0.10
N PHE A 39 0.15 3.19 -1.28
CA PHE A 39 0.98 3.55 -2.44
C PHE A 39 1.15 5.06 -2.50
N LYS A 40 2.33 5.55 -2.12
CA LYS A 40 2.59 6.98 -1.98
C LYS A 40 2.75 7.67 -3.32
N THR A 41 3.22 6.93 -4.32
CA THR A 41 3.48 7.43 -5.66
C THR A 41 2.92 6.50 -6.72
N GLY A 42 2.70 7.04 -7.93
CA GLY A 42 2.32 6.22 -9.08
C GLY A 42 3.39 5.20 -9.48
N ILE A 43 4.67 5.45 -9.17
CA ILE A 43 5.76 4.51 -9.43
C ILE A 43 5.62 3.26 -8.55
N ASP A 44 5.19 3.43 -7.30
CA ASP A 44 4.94 2.29 -6.40
C ASP A 44 3.80 1.41 -6.92
N ILE A 45 2.75 2.03 -7.48
CA ILE A 45 1.63 1.31 -8.12
C ILE A 45 2.14 0.56 -9.35
N ALA A 46 2.91 1.23 -10.21
CA ALA A 46 3.42 0.66 -11.45
C ALA A 46 4.33 -0.55 -11.21
N GLN A 47 5.26 -0.45 -10.24
CA GLN A 47 6.13 -1.58 -9.89
C GLN A 47 5.31 -2.75 -9.34
N TYR A 48 4.40 -2.48 -8.39
CA TYR A 48 3.57 -3.51 -7.79
C TYR A 48 2.72 -4.25 -8.82
N THR A 49 2.09 -3.55 -9.75
CA THR A 49 1.25 -4.19 -10.79
C THR A 49 2.09 -4.87 -11.87
N ALA A 50 3.27 -4.35 -12.20
CA ALA A 50 4.19 -5.02 -13.12
C ALA A 50 4.65 -6.37 -12.58
N ASP A 51 4.98 -6.45 -11.29
CA ASP A 51 5.38 -7.70 -10.64
C ASP A 51 4.25 -8.75 -10.66
N ILE A 52 3.00 -8.31 -10.47
CA ILE A 52 1.82 -9.19 -10.59
C ILE A 52 1.69 -9.70 -12.03
N MET A 53 1.70 -8.80 -13.02
CA MET A 53 1.55 -9.19 -14.41
C MET A 53 2.63 -10.18 -14.87
N ARG A 54 3.89 -9.99 -14.44
CA ARG A 54 4.98 -10.93 -14.75
C ARG A 54 4.77 -12.30 -14.13
N ARG A 55 4.21 -12.37 -12.92
CA ARG A 55 3.84 -13.64 -12.30
C ARG A 55 2.71 -14.32 -13.07
N ASP A 56 1.67 -13.56 -13.44
CA ASP A 56 0.53 -14.08 -14.19
C ASP A 56 0.97 -14.62 -15.57
N MET A 57 1.94 -13.96 -16.23
CA MET A 57 2.54 -14.45 -17.47
C MET A 57 3.26 -15.80 -17.27
N ALA A 58 4.07 -15.93 -16.23
CA ALA A 58 4.77 -17.18 -15.93
C ALA A 58 3.80 -18.31 -15.56
N ASP A 59 2.71 -17.98 -14.85
CA ASP A 59 1.64 -18.92 -14.54
C ASP A 59 0.93 -19.42 -15.81
N TYR A 60 0.69 -18.54 -16.78
CA TYR A 60 0.11 -18.92 -18.08
C TYR A 60 1.07 -19.76 -18.92
N ASP A 61 2.37 -19.43 -18.93
CA ASP A 61 3.40 -20.22 -19.61
C ASP A 61 3.45 -21.67 -19.07
N ALA A 62 3.21 -21.84 -17.77
CA ALA A 62 3.14 -23.15 -17.12
C ALA A 62 1.80 -23.87 -17.35
N ASP A 63 0.70 -23.13 -17.41
CA ASP A 63 -0.65 -23.66 -17.63
C ASP A 63 -1.52 -22.64 -18.38
N THR A 64 -1.81 -22.92 -19.66
CA THR A 64 -2.60 -22.05 -20.52
C THR A 64 -4.05 -21.83 -20.05
N ALA A 65 -4.57 -22.64 -19.12
CA ALA A 65 -5.87 -22.40 -18.50
C ALA A 65 -5.85 -21.20 -17.53
N ARG A 66 -4.67 -20.75 -17.09
CA ARG A 66 -4.47 -19.63 -16.16
C ARG A 66 -4.32 -18.29 -16.88
N TYR A 67 -5.27 -17.96 -17.74
CA TYR A 67 -5.30 -16.68 -18.43
C TYR A 67 -5.92 -15.58 -17.56
N THR A 68 -5.65 -14.31 -17.89
CA THR A 68 -6.24 -13.14 -17.22
C THR A 68 -7.17 -12.37 -18.16
N GLN A 69 -8.10 -11.61 -17.59
CA GLN A 69 -9.08 -10.82 -18.35
C GLN A 69 -9.31 -9.45 -17.67
N SER A 70 -9.78 -8.49 -18.46
CA SER A 70 -10.23 -7.19 -17.98
C SER A 70 -11.38 -6.67 -18.85
N LEU A 71 -12.12 -5.70 -18.33
CA LEU A 71 -13.06 -4.87 -19.10
C LEU A 71 -12.48 -3.47 -19.24
N GLY A 72 -12.83 -2.77 -20.33
CA GLY A 72 -12.40 -1.40 -20.54
C GLY A 72 -13.15 -0.43 -19.63
N CYS A 73 -12.42 0.44 -18.92
CA CYS A 73 -12.99 1.47 -18.05
C CYS A 73 -12.62 2.86 -18.58
N TRP A 74 -13.63 3.72 -18.75
CA TRP A 74 -13.47 5.03 -19.37
C TRP A 74 -13.28 6.17 -18.35
N HIS A 75 -13.45 5.89 -17.05
CA HIS A 75 -13.27 6.85 -15.96
C HIS A 75 -12.84 6.14 -14.67
N GLY A 76 -12.17 6.84 -13.75
CA GLY A 76 -11.69 6.24 -12.49
C GLY A 76 -12.80 5.70 -11.58
N PHE A 77 -14.03 6.22 -11.69
CA PHE A 77 -15.20 5.70 -10.95
C PHE A 77 -15.79 4.42 -11.57
N THR A 78 -15.46 4.12 -12.84
CA THR A 78 -15.97 2.92 -13.54
C THR A 78 -14.97 1.77 -13.56
N ALA A 79 -13.75 2.00 -13.07
CA ALA A 79 -12.73 0.98 -12.82
C ALA A 79 -13.03 0.18 -11.55
#